data_AF-A0A8J4E181-F1
#
_entry.id   AF-A0A8J4E181-F1
#
_cell.length_a   1.000
_cell.length_b   1.000
_cell.length_c   1.000
_cell.angle_alpha   90.00
_cell.angle_beta   90.00
_cell.angle_gamma   90.00
#
_symmetry.space_group_name_H-M   'P 1'
#
loop_
_entity.id
_entity.type
_entity.pdbx_description
1 polymer ?
#
loop_
_entity_poly.entity_id
_entity_poly.type
_entity_poly.pdbx_seq_one_letter_code
_entity_poly.pdbx_strand_id
1 'polypeptide(L)'
;MDDDNVLLNRLHDMFSAHDAPPATVIGLAQGLYGLRHLDAELAALTSDSAVDAPEVAVRRSGTDVRLLTFESAELAIEIEVSGTGRIRRVVGQLVPGGPATLEARQPSAPQPRHAEADDRGRFEFESLAPEPLSLTWRRPGSRPVTTEWTGLA
;
A
#
# COMPACT_ATOMS: atom_id res chain seq x y z
N MET A 1 -1.58 32.23 3.81
CA MET A 1 -0.75 31.55 4.82
C MET A 1 0.38 30.75 4.14
N ASP A 2 0.95 31.26 3.04
CA ASP A 2 1.94 30.53 2.23
C ASP A 2 3.36 31.11 2.31
N ASP A 3 3.51 32.40 2.68
CA ASP A 3 4.82 33.07 2.74
C ASP A 3 5.77 32.48 3.79
N ASP A 4 5.24 32.09 4.96
CA ASP A 4 6.05 31.47 6.02
C ASP A 4 6.60 30.10 5.58
N ASN A 5 5.80 29.28 4.89
CA ASN A 5 6.25 27.98 4.40
C ASN A 5 7.31 28.12 3.29
N VAL A 6 7.17 29.13 2.43
CA VAL A 6 8.18 29.45 1.41
C VAL A 6 9.50 29.88 2.05
N LEU A 7 9.44 30.74 3.08
CA LEU A 7 10.62 31.17 3.83
C LEU A 7 11.30 30.01 4.57
N LEU A 8 10.50 29.16 5.23
CA LEU A 8 11.00 27.98 5.96
C LEU A 8 11.65 26.95 5.04
N ASN A 9 11.06 26.68 3.88
CA ASN A 9 11.66 25.76 2.89
C ASN A 9 13.00 26.31 2.37
N ARG A 10 13.08 27.62 2.10
CA ARG A 10 14.34 28.24 1.65
C ARG A 10 15.43 28.18 2.72
N LEU A 11 15.05 28.37 3.99
CA LEU A 11 15.96 28.22 5.11
C LEU A 11 16.43 26.77 5.24
N HIS A 12 15.51 25.81 5.14
CA HIS A 12 15.81 24.38 5.16
C HIS A 12 16.84 24.01 4.07
N ASP A 13 16.61 24.43 2.83
CA ASP A 13 17.51 24.14 1.70
C ASP A 13 18.94 24.68 1.93
N MET A 14 19.07 25.87 2.53
CA MET A 14 20.38 26.45 2.84
C MET A 14 21.16 25.64 3.89
N PHE A 15 20.47 25.09 4.89
CA PHE A 15 21.09 24.36 5.99
C PHE A 15 21.28 22.86 5.70
N SER A 16 20.43 22.24 4.88
CA SER A 16 20.50 20.80 4.56
C SER A 16 21.84 20.37 3.95
N ALA A 17 22.56 21.27 3.27
CA ALA A 17 23.89 21.01 2.75
C ALA A 17 25.01 21.05 3.81
N HIS A 18 24.79 21.76 4.94
CA HIS A 18 25.79 22.00 5.98
C HIS A 18 25.53 21.20 7.26
N ASP A 19 24.30 20.78 7.52
CA ASP A 19 23.88 20.03 8.71
C ASP A 19 23.05 18.79 8.31
N ALA A 20 23.62 17.97 7.42
CA ALA A 20 22.99 16.72 7.03
C ALA A 20 22.95 15.74 8.23
N PRO A 21 21.84 15.00 8.43
CA PRO A 21 21.75 14.01 9.49
C PRO A 21 22.91 12.99 9.39
N PRO A 22 23.59 12.66 10.50
CA PRO A 22 24.64 11.65 10.49
C PRO A 22 24.11 10.32 9.93
N ALA A 23 24.94 9.61 9.15
CA ALA A 23 24.56 8.33 8.53
C ALA A 23 24.05 7.29 9.54
N THR A 24 24.52 7.35 10.79
CA THR A 24 24.06 6.51 11.89
C THR A 24 22.59 6.78 12.26
N VAL A 25 22.16 8.04 12.27
CA VAL A 25 20.76 8.43 12.53
C VAL A 25 19.86 7.96 11.38
N ILE A 26 20.32 8.09 10.13
CA ILE A 26 19.60 7.58 8.96
C ILE A 26 19.45 6.05 9.03
N GLY A 27 20.54 5.34 9.34
CA GLY A 27 20.52 3.88 9.49
C GLY A 27 19.63 3.42 10.63
N LEU A 28 19.63 4.13 11.77
CA LEU A 28 18.72 3.86 12.88
C LEU A 28 17.26 4.12 12.49
N ALA A 29 16.96 5.21 11.78
CA ALA A 29 15.62 5.50 11.30
C ALA A 29 15.11 4.41 10.33
N GLN A 30 15.97 3.96 9.41
CA GLN A 30 15.67 2.84 8.51
C GLN A 30 15.44 1.53 9.28
N GLY A 31 16.27 1.24 10.29
CA GLY A 31 16.13 0.07 11.15
C GLY A 31 14.81 0.07 11.93
N LEU A 32 14.48 1.18 12.59
CA LEU A 32 13.21 1.37 13.30
C LEU A 32 12.00 1.25 12.35
N TYR A 33 12.11 1.77 11.12
CA TYR A 33 11.06 1.65 10.11
C TYR A 33 10.81 0.18 9.71
N GLY A 34 11.86 -0.63 9.63
CA GLY A 34 11.76 -2.08 9.43
C GLY A 34 11.10 -2.80 10.61
N LEU A 35 11.44 -2.43 11.85
CA LEU A 35 10.83 -3.00 13.07
C LEU A 35 9.31 -2.78 13.12
N ARG A 36 8.77 -1.68 12.56
CA ARG A 36 7.32 -1.39 12.56
C ARG A 36 6.45 -2.46 11.89
N HIS A 37 7.05 -3.31 11.04
CA HIS A 37 6.35 -4.36 10.29
C HIS A 37 6.91 -5.76 10.55
N LEU A 38 7.96 -5.91 11.36
CA LEU A 38 8.51 -7.23 11.72
C LEU A 38 7.50 -8.09 12.48
N ASP A 39 6.57 -7.45 13.19
CA ASP A 39 5.46 -8.12 13.86
C ASP A 39 4.25 -8.37 12.97
N ALA A 40 4.27 -8.00 11.69
CA ALA A 40 3.19 -8.30 10.78
C ALA A 40 3.27 -9.74 10.30
N GLU A 41 2.14 -10.44 10.32
CA GLU A 41 2.00 -11.71 9.60
C GLU A 41 2.03 -11.43 8.09
N LEU A 42 2.64 -12.32 7.32
CA LEU A 42 2.70 -12.18 5.86
C LEU A 42 1.49 -12.88 5.23
N ALA A 43 0.69 -12.13 4.47
CA ALA A 43 -0.30 -12.69 3.55
C ALA A 43 0.36 -12.95 2.19
N ALA A 44 0.32 -14.21 1.75
CA ALA A 44 0.89 -14.65 0.47
C ALA A 44 -0.12 -14.44 -0.66
N LEU A 45 0.35 -14.05 -1.86
CA LEU A 45 -0.49 -13.99 -3.05
C LEU A 45 -0.88 -15.42 -3.48
N THR A 46 -2.17 -15.75 -3.40
CA THR A 46 -2.71 -17.09 -3.75
C THR A 46 -3.41 -17.12 -5.10
N SER A 47 -3.88 -15.99 -5.61
CA SER A 47 -4.44 -15.88 -6.96
C SER A 47 -4.10 -14.54 -7.61
N ASP A 48 -3.77 -14.59 -8.91
CA ASP A 48 -3.57 -13.43 -9.75
C ASP A 48 -4.22 -13.65 -11.11
N SER A 49 -5.29 -12.91 -11.40
CA SER A 49 -6.03 -13.06 -12.66
C SER A 49 -5.20 -12.74 -13.91
N ALA A 50 -4.11 -11.98 -13.78
CA ALA A 50 -3.23 -11.72 -14.92
C ALA A 50 -2.38 -12.95 -15.30
N VAL A 51 -2.16 -13.86 -14.36
CA VAL A 51 -1.40 -15.10 -14.55
C VAL A 51 -2.33 -16.31 -14.73
N ASP A 52 -3.43 -16.36 -14.00
CA ASP A 52 -4.31 -17.52 -13.88
C ASP A 52 -5.43 -17.59 -14.94
N ALA A 53 -5.66 -16.52 -15.72
CA ALA A 53 -6.75 -16.50 -16.70
C ALA A 53 -6.45 -17.39 -17.93
N PRO A 54 -7.26 -18.43 -18.23
CA PRO A 54 -7.17 -19.14 -19.50
C PRO A 54 -7.59 -18.20 -20.65
N GLU A 55 -6.85 -18.22 -21.75
CA GLU A 55 -6.93 -17.34 -22.95
C GLU A 55 -8.33 -17.14 -23.60
N VAL A 56 -9.40 -17.77 -23.10
CA VAL A 56 -10.70 -17.85 -23.79
C VAL A 56 -11.88 -17.24 -23.03
N ALA A 57 -11.74 -16.77 -21.79
CA ALA A 57 -12.93 -16.45 -20.98
C ALA A 57 -12.89 -15.16 -20.13
N VAL A 58 -12.47 -14.02 -20.67
CA VAL A 58 -13.05 -12.73 -20.22
C VAL A 58 -13.22 -11.83 -21.42
N ARG A 59 -14.47 -11.44 -21.68
CA ARG A 59 -14.81 -10.46 -22.71
C ARG A 59 -13.99 -9.20 -22.43
N ARG A 60 -13.12 -8.84 -23.38
CA ARG A 60 -12.37 -7.58 -23.49
C ARG A 60 -13.36 -6.40 -23.52
N SER A 61 -13.93 -6.07 -22.38
CA SER A 61 -14.87 -4.96 -22.20
C SER A 61 -14.14 -3.86 -21.44
N GLY A 62 -13.38 -3.05 -22.18
CA GLY A 62 -13.10 -1.63 -21.87
C GLY A 62 -12.37 -1.25 -20.57
N THR A 63 -12.11 -2.16 -19.63
CA THR A 63 -11.45 -1.84 -18.36
C THR A 63 -10.51 -2.99 -18.03
N ASP A 64 -9.22 -2.73 -18.07
CA ASP A 64 -8.18 -3.67 -17.64
C ASP A 64 -8.33 -3.81 -16.12
N VAL A 65 -8.97 -4.89 -15.68
CA VAL A 65 -9.25 -5.18 -14.28
C VAL A 65 -8.45 -6.41 -13.90
N ARG A 66 -7.57 -6.27 -12.90
CA ARG A 66 -6.76 -7.35 -12.35
C ARG A 66 -7.21 -7.67 -10.94
N LEU A 67 -7.56 -8.92 -10.70
CA LEU A 67 -7.98 -9.44 -9.41
C LEU A 67 -6.80 -10.13 -8.74
N LEU A 68 -6.54 -9.79 -7.49
CA LEU A 68 -5.51 -10.40 -6.66
C LEU A 68 -6.13 -10.87 -5.34
N THR A 69 -5.81 -12.09 -4.94
CA THR A 69 -6.21 -12.64 -3.65
C THR A 69 -4.96 -12.95 -2.84
N PHE A 70 -4.90 -12.42 -1.61
CA PHE A 70 -3.84 -12.74 -0.67
C PHE A 70 -4.43 -13.44 0.56
N GLU A 71 -3.72 -14.42 1.09
CA GLU A 71 -4.17 -15.21 2.23
C GLU A 71 -3.10 -15.26 3.33
N SER A 72 -3.58 -15.16 4.56
CA SER A 72 -2.86 -15.38 5.82
C SER A 72 -3.57 -16.47 6.61
N ALA A 73 -3.08 -16.85 7.79
CA ALA A 73 -3.67 -17.91 8.59
C ALA A 73 -5.12 -17.61 9.01
N GLU A 74 -5.46 -16.33 9.24
CA GLU A 74 -6.76 -15.93 9.80
C GLU A 74 -7.56 -14.98 8.89
N LEU A 75 -6.99 -14.56 7.75
CA LEU A 75 -7.64 -13.59 6.87
C LEU A 75 -7.23 -13.77 5.41
N ALA A 76 -8.18 -13.57 4.51
CA ALA A 76 -7.93 -13.29 3.10
C ALA A 76 -8.26 -11.82 2.77
N ILE A 77 -7.55 -11.25 1.80
CA ILE A 77 -7.85 -9.96 1.21
C ILE A 77 -7.96 -10.13 -0.30
N GLU A 78 -9.09 -9.69 -0.83
CA GLU A 78 -9.37 -9.71 -2.26
C GLU A 78 -9.34 -8.27 -2.75
N ILE A 79 -8.53 -8.00 -3.77
CA ILE A 79 -8.41 -6.67 -4.36
C ILE A 79 -8.64 -6.69 -5.86
N GLU A 80 -9.39 -5.70 -6.31
CA GLU A 80 -9.57 -5.33 -7.69
C GLU A 80 -8.70 -4.11 -7.99
N VAL A 81 -7.76 -4.29 -8.91
CA VAL A 81 -6.92 -3.21 -9.44
C VAL A 81 -7.49 -2.81 -10.80
N SER A 82 -7.84 -1.53 -10.93
CA SER A 82 -8.39 -0.97 -12.15
C SER A 82 -7.69 0.35 -12.53
N GLY A 83 -7.81 0.71 -13.81
CA GLY A 83 -7.31 1.98 -14.35
C GLY A 83 -6.13 1.81 -15.29
N THR A 84 -6.08 2.66 -16.32
CA THR A 84 -5.03 2.65 -17.35
C THR A 84 -4.11 3.87 -17.21
N GLY A 85 -2.84 3.72 -17.59
CA GLY A 85 -1.86 4.81 -17.55
C GLY A 85 -1.20 4.99 -16.19
N ARG A 86 -1.18 6.23 -15.68
CA ARG A 86 -0.34 6.65 -14.53
C ARG A 86 -1.01 6.54 -13.15
N ILE A 87 -2.28 6.14 -13.12
CA ILE A 87 -3.06 6.04 -11.89
C ILE A 87 -3.74 4.66 -11.84
N ARG A 88 -3.77 4.08 -10.65
CA ARG A 88 -4.48 2.84 -10.32
C ARG A 88 -5.47 3.12 -9.21
N ARG A 89 -6.68 2.62 -9.38
CA ARG A 89 -7.69 2.51 -8.35
C ARG A 89 -7.69 1.09 -7.83
N VAL A 90 -7.60 0.94 -6.52
CA VAL A 90 -7.66 -0.35 -5.83
C VAL A 90 -8.92 -0.35 -4.98
N VAL A 91 -9.81 -1.30 -5.21
CA VAL A 91 -10.95 -1.58 -4.34
C VAL A 91 -10.76 -2.96 -3.78
N GLY A 92 -11.02 -3.16 -2.50
CA GLY A 92 -10.87 -4.48 -1.92
C GLY A 92 -11.80 -4.76 -0.77
N GLN A 93 -11.74 -6.01 -0.33
CA GLN A 93 -12.47 -6.50 0.82
C GLN A 93 -11.62 -7.46 1.66
N LEU A 94 -11.86 -7.44 2.97
CA LEU A 94 -11.29 -8.37 3.94
C LEU A 94 -12.27 -9.53 4.18
N VAL A 95 -11.75 -10.74 4.33
CA VAL A 95 -12.53 -11.96 4.59
C VAL A 95 -11.88 -12.75 5.74
N PRO A 96 -12.55 -12.96 6.89
CA PRO A 96 -13.86 -12.40 7.25
C PRO A 96 -13.86 -10.86 7.35
N GLY A 97 -14.97 -10.26 6.93
CA GLY A 97 -15.16 -8.81 6.95
C GLY A 97 -15.20 -8.22 8.35
N GLY A 98 -14.90 -6.92 8.44
CA GLY A 98 -14.91 -6.15 9.68
C GLY A 98 -14.07 -4.89 9.59
N PRO A 99 -14.22 -3.98 10.57
CA PRO A 99 -13.51 -2.71 10.56
C PRO A 99 -12.00 -2.92 10.70
N ALA A 100 -11.22 -2.23 9.87
CA ALA A 100 -9.77 -2.28 9.89
C ALA A 100 -9.16 -0.97 9.37
N THR A 101 -7.97 -0.63 9.83
CA THR A 101 -7.17 0.43 9.22
C THR A 101 -6.20 -0.18 8.23
N LEU A 102 -6.14 0.36 7.01
CA LEU A 102 -5.23 -0.06 5.96
C LEU A 102 -4.17 0.99 5.68
N GLU A 103 -2.95 0.53 5.44
CA GLU A 103 -1.80 1.31 4.97
C GLU A 103 -1.34 0.74 3.63
N ALA A 104 -1.36 1.57 2.59
CA ALA A 104 -0.81 1.27 1.28
C ALA A 104 0.57 1.92 1.12
N ARG A 105 1.60 1.09 0.98
CA ARG A 105 2.99 1.52 0.78
C ARG A 105 3.37 1.40 -0.69
N GLN A 106 4.03 2.43 -1.20
CA GLN A 106 4.63 2.43 -2.53
C GLN A 106 6.07 2.95 -2.47
N PRO A 107 7.00 2.45 -3.29
CA PRO A 107 8.41 2.86 -3.25
C PRO A 107 8.64 4.36 -3.43
N SER A 108 7.87 5.02 -4.31
CA SER A 108 8.02 6.47 -4.56
C SER A 108 7.38 7.35 -3.47
N ALA A 109 6.57 6.78 -2.59
CA ALA A 109 5.82 7.52 -1.56
C ALA A 109 6.52 7.42 -0.19
N PRO A 110 7.02 8.54 0.38
CA PRO A 110 7.70 8.52 1.68
C PRO A 110 6.75 8.22 2.85
N GLN A 111 5.45 8.48 2.68
CA GLN A 111 4.41 8.15 3.66
C GLN A 111 3.40 7.18 3.05
N PRO A 112 2.93 6.18 3.82
CA PRO A 112 1.87 5.29 3.36
C PRO A 112 0.56 6.07 3.21
N ARG A 113 -0.25 5.66 2.23
CA ARG A 113 -1.63 6.11 2.14
C ARG A 113 -2.50 5.30 3.09
N HIS A 114 -3.50 5.93 3.67
CA HIS A 114 -4.37 5.29 4.64
C HIS A 114 -5.79 5.16 4.07
N ALA A 115 -6.44 4.06 4.42
CA ALA A 115 -7.87 3.85 4.18
C ALA A 115 -8.47 3.13 5.39
N GLU A 116 -9.78 3.19 5.52
CA GLU A 116 -10.53 2.41 6.50
C GLU A 116 -11.39 1.39 5.77
N ALA A 117 -11.41 0.16 6.30
CA ALA A 117 -12.40 -0.83 5.92
C ALA A 117 -13.68 -0.61 6.72
N ASP A 118 -14.82 -0.65 6.03
CA ASP A 118 -16.14 -0.57 6.67
C ASP A 118 -16.47 -1.85 7.49
N ASP A 119 -17.65 -1.90 8.11
CA ASP A 119 -18.11 -3.07 8.88
C ASP A 119 -18.19 -4.36 8.05
N ARG A 120 -18.23 -4.25 6.71
CA ARG A 120 -18.19 -5.37 5.78
C ARG A 120 -16.78 -5.71 5.30
N GLY A 121 -15.76 -5.02 5.80
CA GLY A 121 -14.36 -5.20 5.40
C GLY A 121 -13.99 -4.52 4.09
N ARG A 122 -14.85 -3.65 3.52
CA ARG A 122 -14.62 -3.04 2.20
C ARG A 122 -13.84 -1.74 2.31
N PHE A 123 -12.88 -1.53 1.42
CA PHE A 123 -12.02 -0.35 1.39
C PHE A 123 -11.68 0.06 -0.04
N GLU A 124 -11.15 1.28 -0.22
CA GLU A 124 -10.67 1.74 -1.51
C GLU A 124 -9.46 2.69 -1.40
N PHE A 125 -8.64 2.68 -2.46
CA PHE A 125 -7.58 3.65 -2.74
C PHE A 125 -7.75 4.16 -4.16
N GLU A 126 -8.07 5.45 -4.33
CA GLU A 126 -8.45 5.98 -5.66
C GLU A 126 -7.28 6.36 -6.57
N SER A 127 -6.09 6.61 -6.03
CA SER A 127 -5.02 7.30 -6.79
C SER A 127 -3.62 6.79 -6.51
N LEU A 128 -3.39 5.48 -6.65
CA LEU A 128 -2.07 4.87 -6.49
C LEU A 128 -1.26 4.98 -7.79
N ALA A 129 0.07 5.10 -7.67
CA ALA A 129 0.96 5.01 -8.82
C ALA A 129 1.04 3.55 -9.33
N PRO A 130 1.32 3.29 -10.63
CA PRO A 130 1.45 1.95 -11.21
C PRO A 130 2.80 1.32 -10.87
N GLU A 131 3.16 1.33 -9.59
CA GLU A 131 4.39 0.77 -9.04
C GLU A 131 4.03 -0.34 -8.03
N PRO A 132 5.00 -1.14 -7.56
CA PRO A 132 4.73 -2.14 -6.55
C PRO A 132 4.02 -1.58 -5.32
N LEU A 133 3.05 -2.35 -4.83
CA LEU A 133 2.23 -2.04 -3.66
C LEU A 133 2.44 -3.12 -2.60
N SER A 134 2.55 -2.70 -1.34
CA SER A 134 2.36 -3.57 -0.18
C SER A 134 1.24 -2.99 0.67
N LEU A 135 0.23 -3.81 0.95
CA LEU A 135 -0.89 -3.45 1.81
C LEU A 135 -0.65 -4.01 3.21
N THR A 136 -0.87 -3.20 4.23
CA THR A 136 -0.85 -3.63 5.63
C THR A 136 -2.17 -3.27 6.27
N TRP A 137 -2.83 -4.20 6.93
CA TRP A 137 -4.06 -3.92 7.66
C TRP A 137 -3.92 -4.25 9.15
N ARG A 138 -4.67 -3.49 9.95
CA ARG A 138 -4.71 -3.60 11.41
C ARG A 138 -6.15 -3.68 11.85
N ARG A 139 -6.50 -4.79 12.50
CA ARG A 139 -7.76 -4.96 13.23
C ARG A 139 -7.51 -4.83 14.73
N PRO A 140 -8.44 -4.21 15.48
CA PRO A 140 -8.34 -4.17 16.93
C PRO A 140 -8.24 -5.60 17.52
N GLY A 141 -7.22 -5.84 18.33
CA GLY A 141 -7.03 -7.14 19.00
C GLY A 141 -6.41 -8.25 18.14
N SER A 142 -6.07 -7.99 16.88
CA SER A 142 -5.38 -8.95 16.00
C SER A 142 -3.96 -8.47 15.68
N ARG A 143 -3.09 -9.41 15.30
CA ARG A 143 -1.77 -9.08 14.78
C ARG A 143 -1.93 -8.36 13.42
N PRO A 144 -1.12 -7.32 13.11
CA PRO A 144 -1.11 -6.73 11.78
C PRO A 144 -0.78 -7.80 10.74
N VAL A 145 -1.31 -7.65 9.53
CA VAL A 145 -0.97 -8.53 8.42
C VAL A 145 -0.58 -7.65 7.23
N THR A 146 0.44 -8.08 6.51
CA THR A 146 1.08 -7.36 5.40
C THR A 146 1.13 -8.26 4.19
N THR A 147 0.84 -7.75 3.00
CA THR A 147 1.12 -8.46 1.74
C THR A 147 2.59 -8.34 1.35
N GLU A 148 3.06 -9.30 0.57
CA GLU A 148 4.27 -9.08 -0.23
C GLU A 148 4.13 -7.89 -1.19
N TRP A 149 5.26 -7.41 -1.70
CA TRP A 149 5.29 -6.36 -2.71
C TRP A 149 4.80 -6.91 -4.05
N THR A 150 3.66 -6.41 -4.54
CA THR A 150 3.07 -6.86 -5.80
C THR A 150 2.95 -5.70 -6.78
N GLY A 151 3.38 -5.90 -8.03
CA GLY A 151 3.26 -4.88 -9.08
C GLY A 151 1.80 -4.57 -9.41
N LEU A 152 1.45 -3.29 -9.53
CA LEU A 152 0.13 -2.82 -9.98
C LEU A 152 0.05 -2.58 -11.50
N ALA A 153 1.06 -3.02 -12.26
CA ALA A 153 1.15 -2.80 -13.70
C ALA A 153 -0.01 -3.45 -14.44
#